data_AF-A0A5M3YNV9-F1
#
_entry.id   AF-A0A5M3YNV9-F1
#
_cell.length_a   1.000
_cell.length_b   1.000
_cell.length_c   1.000
_cell.angle_alpha   90.00
_cell.angle_beta   90.00
_cell.angle_gamma   90.00
#
_symmetry.space_group_name_H-M   'P 1'
#
loop_
_entity.id
_entity.type
_entity.pdbx_description
1 polymer ?
#
loop_
_entity_poly.entity_id
_entity_poly.type
_entity_poly.pdbx_seq_one_letter_code
_entity_poly.pdbx_strand_id
1 'polypeptide(L)'
;MALNPKFAGQRLLASAVQQPQHTLELYLDYFSAKLYKTFYSSVKPVIEKQYASKLQVIFRQHIQPWHPSSTLTHEAGAAVLKIAPEKYWDFSATLFEHQKDYFDVSVVNETRNKTYERLAKLAGSVGVDEQEVLRMLTVSDKPSADGQLNTGNQVTNDVKLMVKADRIVGVHVSPTVFFNGIEEPAISSSFTATQWEEWLAKNIA
;
A
#
# COMPACT_ATOMS: atom_id res chain seq x y z
N MET A 1 -6.44 -9.43 -11.12
CA MET A 1 -6.05 -10.68 -10.44
C MET A 1 -4.78 -11.19 -11.10
N ALA A 2 -3.78 -11.59 -10.32
CA ALA A 2 -2.56 -12.17 -10.86
C ALA A 2 -2.80 -13.57 -11.46
N LEU A 3 -1.97 -13.96 -12.43
CA LEU A 3 -1.99 -15.29 -13.03
C LEU A 3 -0.83 -16.12 -12.50
N ASN A 4 -1.12 -17.34 -12.04
CA ASN A 4 -0.07 -18.27 -11.62
C ASN A 4 0.89 -18.60 -12.78
N PRO A 5 2.22 -18.53 -12.58
CA PRO A 5 3.22 -18.85 -13.61
C PRO A 5 3.03 -20.21 -14.30
N LYS A 6 2.51 -21.23 -13.60
CA LYS A 6 2.26 -22.54 -14.23
C LYS A 6 1.20 -22.49 -15.34
N PHE A 7 0.39 -21.45 -15.37
CA PHE A 7 -0.62 -21.19 -16.39
C PHE A 7 -0.18 -20.12 -17.40
N ALA A 8 1.11 -19.80 -17.49
CA ALA A 8 1.63 -18.72 -18.33
C ALA A 8 1.20 -18.82 -19.80
N GLY A 9 0.93 -20.03 -20.32
CA GLY A 9 0.40 -20.23 -21.68
C GLY A 9 -0.97 -19.59 -21.95
N GLN A 10 -1.71 -19.17 -20.92
CA GLN A 10 -2.95 -18.39 -21.09
C GLN A 10 -2.69 -16.94 -21.49
N ARG A 11 -1.45 -16.44 -21.33
CA ARG A 11 -1.08 -15.07 -21.70
C ARG A 11 -0.76 -15.00 -23.19
N LEU A 12 -1.53 -14.20 -23.93
CA LEU A 12 -1.10 -13.72 -25.22
C LEU A 12 -0.14 -12.53 -25.00
N LEU A 13 1.15 -12.74 -25.23
CA LEU A 13 2.16 -11.70 -25.06
C LEU A 13 2.33 -10.87 -26.34
N ALA A 14 2.25 -9.54 -26.23
CA ALA A 14 2.55 -8.63 -27.33
C ALA A 14 4.06 -8.54 -27.64
N SER A 15 4.92 -8.93 -26.70
CA SER A 15 6.37 -9.10 -26.90
C SER A 15 6.93 -10.15 -25.94
N ALA A 16 8.02 -10.83 -26.33
CA ALA A 16 8.52 -12.05 -25.69
C ALA A 16 9.33 -11.84 -24.38
N VAL A 17 9.29 -10.66 -23.76
CA VAL A 17 10.42 -10.24 -22.91
C VAL A 17 10.26 -10.57 -21.41
N GLN A 18 9.05 -10.84 -20.91
CA GLN A 18 8.87 -11.02 -19.47
C GLN A 18 8.69 -12.50 -19.08
N GLN A 19 9.70 -13.04 -18.40
CA GLN A 19 9.58 -14.34 -17.73
C GLN A 19 8.40 -14.31 -16.75
N PRO A 20 7.57 -15.37 -16.70
CA PRO A 20 6.47 -15.45 -15.74
C PRO A 20 7.00 -15.38 -14.30
N GLN A 21 6.45 -14.47 -13.50
CA GLN A 21 6.77 -14.32 -12.08
C GLN A 21 5.56 -14.67 -11.23
N HIS A 22 5.81 -15.29 -10.08
CA HIS A 22 4.83 -15.37 -9.01
C HIS A 22 4.49 -13.96 -8.53
N THR A 23 3.25 -13.74 -8.11
CA THR A 23 2.79 -12.45 -7.57
C THR A 23 2.26 -12.66 -6.16
N LEU A 24 2.84 -11.93 -5.20
CA LEU A 24 2.34 -11.83 -3.83
C LEU A 24 1.72 -10.45 -3.64
N GLU A 25 0.45 -10.38 -3.24
CA GLU A 25 -0.25 -9.12 -2.99
C GLU A 25 -0.57 -9.01 -1.50
N LEU A 26 -0.12 -7.94 -0.86
CA LEU A 26 -0.33 -7.64 0.56
C LEU A 26 -1.37 -6.52 0.67
N TYR A 27 -2.59 -6.85 1.08
CA TYR A 27 -3.64 -5.87 1.35
C TYR A 27 -3.52 -5.37 2.78
N LEU A 28 -3.15 -4.10 2.92
CA LEU A 28 -2.74 -3.53 4.20
C LEU A 28 -3.39 -2.15 4.40
N ASP A 29 -3.99 -1.98 5.57
CA ASP A 29 -4.28 -0.66 6.14
C ASP A 29 -3.04 -0.19 6.91
N TYR A 30 -2.71 1.11 6.83
CA TYR A 30 -1.63 1.72 7.62
C TYR A 30 -1.81 1.63 9.15
N PHE A 31 -2.95 1.13 9.63
CA PHE A 31 -3.23 0.85 11.03
C PHE A 31 -2.85 -0.58 11.45
N SER A 32 -2.43 -1.42 10.49
CA SER A 32 -2.10 -2.85 10.69
C SER A 32 -0.60 -3.16 10.47
N ALA A 33 0.28 -2.55 11.27
CA ALA A 33 1.75 -2.67 11.11
C ALA A 33 2.36 -4.08 11.25
N LYS A 34 1.75 -5.01 11.99
CA LYS A 34 2.47 -6.21 12.47
C LYS A 34 3.04 -7.07 11.33
N LEU A 35 2.22 -7.37 10.31
CA LEU A 35 2.69 -8.13 9.15
C LEU A 35 3.75 -7.37 8.38
N TYR A 36 3.49 -6.09 8.11
CA TYR A 36 4.38 -5.26 7.31
C TYR A 36 5.76 -5.15 7.95
N LYS A 37 5.85 -4.94 9.26
CA LYS A 37 7.14 -4.83 9.96
C LYS A 37 7.99 -6.08 9.77
N THR A 38 7.41 -7.26 10.05
CA THR A 38 8.10 -8.55 9.83
C THR A 38 8.49 -8.73 8.36
N PHE A 39 7.57 -8.43 7.44
CA PHE A 39 7.81 -8.58 6.01
C PHE A 39 8.94 -7.67 5.53
N TYR A 40 8.89 -6.40 5.88
CA TYR A 40 9.84 -5.38 5.43
C TYR A 40 11.23 -5.60 6.00
N SER A 41 11.35 -5.92 7.30
CA SER A 41 12.65 -6.10 7.94
C SER A 41 13.31 -7.43 7.62
N SER A 42 12.53 -8.50 7.51
CA SER A 42 13.07 -9.87 7.51
C SER A 42 12.86 -10.59 6.18
N VAL A 43 11.73 -10.36 5.50
CA VAL A 43 11.34 -11.13 4.31
C VAL A 43 11.81 -10.45 3.02
N LYS A 44 11.69 -9.12 2.92
CA LYS A 44 12.16 -8.34 1.76
C LYS A 44 13.62 -8.64 1.41
N PRO A 45 14.60 -8.65 2.36
CA PRO A 45 15.99 -8.99 2.02
C PRO A 45 16.17 -10.42 1.48
N VAL A 46 15.38 -11.38 1.97
CA VAL A 46 15.39 -12.77 1.47
C VAL A 46 14.88 -12.82 0.04
N ILE A 47 13.79 -12.11 -0.26
CA ILE A 47 13.24 -12.01 -1.62
C ILE A 47 14.25 -11.38 -2.57
N GLU A 48 14.86 -10.25 -2.19
CA GLU A 48 15.86 -9.55 -3.00
C GLU A 48 17.07 -10.44 -3.31
N LYS A 49 17.50 -11.26 -2.33
CA LYS A 49 18.67 -12.14 -2.49
C LYS A 49 18.36 -13.42 -3.26
N GLN A 50 17.20 -14.04 -3.06
CA GLN A 50 16.93 -15.41 -3.52
C GLN A 50 15.86 -15.50 -4.61
N TYR A 51 14.92 -14.56 -4.67
CA TYR A 51 13.69 -14.68 -5.46
C TYR A 51 13.42 -13.48 -6.39
N ALA A 52 14.36 -12.53 -6.53
CA ALA A 52 14.16 -11.28 -7.27
C ALA A 52 13.68 -11.46 -8.72
N SER A 53 14.10 -12.53 -9.41
CA SER A 53 13.65 -12.83 -10.77
C SER A 53 12.37 -13.66 -10.85
N LYS A 54 11.95 -14.28 -9.74
CA LYS A 54 10.83 -15.24 -9.67
C LYS A 54 9.58 -14.67 -9.01
N LEU A 55 9.72 -13.66 -8.15
CA LEU A 55 8.63 -13.13 -7.34
C LEU A 55 8.55 -11.60 -7.44
N GLN A 56 7.36 -11.11 -7.74
CA GLN A 56 7.00 -9.71 -7.53
C GLN A 56 6.06 -9.57 -6.33
N VAL A 57 6.18 -8.47 -5.60
CA VAL A 57 5.36 -8.17 -4.43
C VAL A 57 4.64 -6.85 -4.64
N ILE A 58 3.33 -6.84 -4.38
CA ILE A 58 2.48 -5.67 -4.53
C ILE A 58 1.90 -5.31 -3.16
N PHE A 59 2.19 -4.11 -2.69
CA PHE A 59 1.45 -3.51 -1.60
C PHE A 59 0.12 -2.97 -2.14
N ARG A 60 -1.00 -3.46 -1.62
CA ARG A 60 -2.35 -2.99 -1.93
C ARG A 60 -2.85 -2.14 -0.77
N GLN A 61 -3.14 -0.88 -1.06
CA GLN A 61 -3.67 0.07 -0.10
C GLN A 61 -5.12 -0.29 0.25
N HIS A 62 -5.33 -0.83 1.45
CA HIS A 62 -6.63 -1.35 1.89
C HIS A 62 -7.19 -0.50 3.03
N ILE A 63 -7.94 0.54 2.69
CA ILE A 63 -8.54 1.47 3.66
C ILE A 63 -9.68 0.80 4.42
N GLN A 64 -9.58 0.73 5.74
CA GLN A 64 -10.66 0.25 6.60
C GLN A 64 -11.52 1.42 7.12
N PRO A 65 -12.85 1.44 6.83
CA PRO A 65 -13.71 2.57 7.20
C PRO A 65 -13.87 2.81 8.71
N TRP A 66 -13.56 1.82 9.56
CA TRP A 66 -13.57 1.97 11.01
C TRP A 66 -12.29 2.61 11.57
N HIS A 67 -11.32 2.95 10.71
CA HIS A 67 -10.19 3.82 11.02
C HIS A 67 -10.42 5.17 10.32
N PRO A 68 -11.11 6.16 10.95
CA PRO A 68 -11.55 7.38 10.26
C PRO A 68 -10.45 8.14 9.51
N SER A 69 -9.24 8.20 10.08
CA SER A 69 -8.07 8.87 9.49
C SER A 69 -7.26 7.99 8.53
N SER A 70 -7.59 6.70 8.36
CA SER A 70 -6.90 5.80 7.42
C SER A 70 -6.97 6.31 5.98
N THR A 71 -8.09 6.91 5.57
CA THR A 71 -8.18 7.53 4.24
C THR A 71 -7.08 8.57 4.01
N LEU A 72 -6.74 9.37 5.04
CA LEU A 72 -5.74 10.44 4.93
C LEU A 72 -4.33 9.87 4.77
N THR A 73 -4.01 8.81 5.51
CA THR A 73 -2.70 8.14 5.43
C THR A 73 -2.50 7.45 4.08
N HIS A 74 -3.57 6.86 3.54
CA HIS A 74 -3.58 6.25 2.21
C HIS A 74 -3.51 7.28 1.07
N GLU A 75 -4.16 8.45 1.20
CA GLU A 75 -3.99 9.56 0.26
C GLU A 75 -2.53 10.05 0.24
N ALA A 76 -1.86 10.14 1.39
CA ALA A 76 -0.43 10.46 1.44
C ALA A 76 0.42 9.40 0.72
N GLY A 77 0.11 8.11 0.90
CA GLY A 77 0.75 7.03 0.14
C GLY A 77 0.52 7.17 -1.38
N ALA A 78 -0.68 7.56 -1.80
CA ALA A 78 -0.99 7.81 -3.21
C ALA A 78 -0.24 9.03 -3.78
N ALA A 79 -0.04 10.09 -2.97
CA ALA A 79 0.78 11.23 -3.37
C ALA A 79 2.25 10.82 -3.57
N VAL A 80 2.81 10.04 -2.65
CA VAL A 80 4.18 9.50 -2.79
C VAL A 80 4.32 8.63 -4.04
N LEU A 81 3.34 7.77 -4.36
CA LEU A 81 3.36 6.98 -5.60
C LEU A 81 3.46 7.83 -6.87
N LYS A 82 2.90 9.05 -6.85
CA LYS A 82 2.89 9.95 -8.02
C LYS A 82 4.16 10.79 -8.12
N ILE A 83 4.71 11.20 -6.97
CA ILE A 83 5.88 12.08 -6.91
C ILE A 83 7.18 11.28 -6.99
N ALA A 84 7.28 10.21 -6.22
CA ALA A 84 8.50 9.43 -6.00
C ALA A 84 8.14 7.94 -5.75
N PRO A 85 7.68 7.20 -6.78
CA PRO A 85 7.22 5.81 -6.62
C PRO A 85 8.28 4.88 -6.02
N GLU A 86 9.56 5.14 -6.27
CA GLU A 86 10.70 4.42 -5.69
C GLU A 86 10.82 4.59 -4.17
N LYS A 87 10.23 5.65 -3.60
CA LYS A 87 10.19 5.93 -2.16
C LYS A 87 8.97 5.37 -1.46
N TYR A 88 8.03 4.78 -2.20
CA TYR A 88 6.77 4.33 -1.62
C TYR A 88 6.96 3.34 -0.46
N TRP A 89 7.82 2.34 -0.63
CA TRP A 89 8.07 1.36 0.43
C TRP A 89 8.79 1.97 1.63
N ASP A 90 9.75 2.87 1.43
CA ASP A 90 10.40 3.60 2.53
C ASP A 90 9.40 4.46 3.29
N PHE A 91 8.54 5.21 2.59
CA PHE A 91 7.47 5.99 3.18
C PHE A 91 6.49 5.10 3.96
N SER A 92 6.05 3.98 3.38
CA SER A 92 5.16 3.04 4.07
C SER A 92 5.78 2.53 5.37
N ALA A 93 7.07 2.18 5.36
CA ALA A 93 7.78 1.74 6.56
C ALA A 93 7.78 2.81 7.65
N THR A 94 8.16 4.04 7.30
CA THR A 94 8.13 5.19 8.22
C THR A 94 6.72 5.48 8.73
N LEU A 95 5.68 5.38 7.88
CA LEU A 95 4.30 5.57 8.28
C LEU A 95 3.82 4.48 9.25
N PHE A 96 4.19 3.21 9.06
CA PHE A 96 3.90 2.14 10.04
C PHE A 96 4.67 2.29 11.35
N GLU A 97 5.85 2.90 11.34
CA GLU A 97 6.59 3.26 12.55
C GLU A 97 5.84 4.34 13.34
N HIS A 98 5.28 5.33 12.64
CA HIS A 98 4.56 6.47 13.18
C HIS A 98 3.02 6.30 13.23
N GLN A 99 2.47 5.13 12.93
CA GLN A 99 1.01 4.96 12.73
C GLN A 99 0.15 5.48 13.91
N LYS A 100 0.67 5.37 15.14
CA LYS A 100 -0.04 5.82 16.37
C LYS A 100 -0.29 7.32 16.38
N ASP A 101 0.53 8.09 15.68
CA ASP A 101 0.41 9.54 15.54
C ASP A 101 -0.87 9.93 14.77
N TYR A 102 -1.46 8.98 14.04
CA TYR A 102 -2.63 9.15 13.20
C TYR A 102 -3.89 8.42 13.71
N PHE A 103 -3.78 7.70 14.83
CA PHE A 103 -4.93 7.01 15.44
C PHE A 103 -5.92 7.99 16.07
N ASP A 104 -7.14 7.53 16.34
CA ASP A 104 -8.27 8.37 16.77
C ASP A 104 -7.90 9.38 17.87
N VAL A 105 -7.32 8.91 18.98
CA VAL A 105 -6.94 9.77 20.12
C VAL A 105 -5.96 10.87 19.71
N SER A 106 -5.09 10.61 18.73
CA SER A 106 -4.05 11.52 18.28
C SER A 106 -4.56 12.59 17.32
N VAL A 107 -5.70 12.37 16.66
CA VAL A 107 -6.22 13.26 15.59
C VAL A 107 -7.65 13.73 15.81
N VAL A 108 -8.32 13.33 16.90
CA VAL A 108 -9.75 13.62 17.14
C VAL A 108 -10.10 15.12 17.09
N ASN A 109 -9.18 15.99 17.49
CA ASN A 109 -9.34 17.45 17.47
C ASN A 109 -8.57 18.12 16.33
N GLU A 110 -8.00 17.34 15.41
CA GLU A 110 -7.19 17.83 14.32
C GLU A 110 -8.03 18.00 13.04
N THR A 111 -7.83 19.11 12.33
CA THR A 111 -8.48 19.29 11.02
C THR A 111 -7.78 18.44 9.95
N ARG A 112 -8.52 18.03 8.91
CA ARG A 112 -7.99 17.23 7.79
C ARG A 112 -6.69 17.78 7.20
N ASN A 113 -6.62 19.09 6.92
CA ASN A 113 -5.42 19.71 6.33
C ASN A 113 -4.23 19.74 7.29
N LYS A 114 -4.45 19.80 8.62
CA LYS A 114 -3.37 19.68 9.61
C LYS A 114 -2.78 18.27 9.62
N THR A 115 -3.62 17.24 9.51
CA THR A 115 -3.13 15.87 9.36
C THR A 115 -2.31 15.70 8.07
N TYR A 116 -2.70 16.35 6.97
CA TYR A 116 -1.89 16.34 5.74
C TYR A 116 -0.57 17.08 5.85
N GLU A 117 -0.49 18.20 6.58
CA GLU A 117 0.80 18.86 6.87
C GLU A 117 1.77 17.89 7.55
N ARG A 118 1.29 17.12 8.55
CA ARG A 118 2.09 16.11 9.25
C ARG A 118 2.50 14.94 8.35
N LEU A 119 1.58 14.46 7.50
CA LEU A 119 1.86 13.39 6.53
C LEU A 119 2.85 13.82 5.45
N ALA A 120 2.74 15.05 4.96
CA ALA A 120 3.69 15.63 4.01
C ALA A 120 5.09 15.72 4.61
N LYS A 121 5.20 16.19 5.85
CA LYS A 121 6.47 16.20 6.60
C LYS A 121 7.05 14.81 6.80
N LEU A 122 6.19 13.81 7.05
CA LEU A 122 6.61 12.42 7.16
C LEU A 122 7.14 11.87 5.82
N ALA A 123 6.54 12.27 4.69
CA ALA A 123 7.09 11.95 3.37
C ALA A 123 8.43 12.66 3.12
N GLY A 124 8.57 13.90 3.60
CA GLY A 124 9.82 14.66 3.60
C GLY A 124 10.98 13.94 4.30
N SER A 125 10.73 13.24 5.40
CA SER A 125 11.78 12.55 6.16
C SER A 125 12.42 11.37 5.42
N VAL A 126 11.74 10.82 4.38
CA VAL A 126 12.28 9.75 3.51
C VAL A 126 12.81 10.29 2.17
N GLY A 127 12.86 11.61 2.01
CA GLY A 127 13.43 12.29 0.85
C GLY A 127 12.45 12.59 -0.30
N VAL A 128 11.14 12.55 -0.04
CA VAL A 128 10.13 13.03 -0.99
C VAL A 128 9.97 14.55 -0.82
N ASP A 129 9.60 15.27 -1.88
CA ASP A 129 9.31 16.71 -1.79
C ASP A 129 8.07 16.97 -0.91
N GLU A 130 8.30 17.44 0.33
CA GLU A 130 7.26 17.76 1.31
C GLU A 130 6.24 18.78 0.77
N GLN A 131 6.70 19.82 0.05
CA GLN A 131 5.83 20.89 -0.43
C GLN A 131 4.92 20.38 -1.55
N GLU A 132 5.46 19.54 -2.42
CA GLU A 132 4.68 18.91 -3.48
C GLU A 132 3.66 17.90 -2.92
N VAL A 133 4.04 17.10 -1.91
CA VAL A 133 3.10 16.21 -1.21
C VAL A 133 1.97 17.03 -0.57
N LEU A 134 2.30 18.10 0.15
CA LEU A 134 1.30 18.97 0.79
C LEU A 134 0.36 19.61 -0.25
N ARG A 135 0.91 20.08 -1.38
CA ARG A 135 0.14 20.65 -2.49
C ARG A 135 -0.86 19.63 -3.05
N MET A 136 -0.45 18.37 -3.21
CA MET A 136 -1.31 17.30 -3.72
C MET A 136 -2.42 16.92 -2.73
N LEU A 137 -2.17 17.02 -1.42
CA LEU A 137 -3.10 16.58 -0.38
C LEU A 137 -4.07 17.66 0.11
N THR A 138 -3.66 18.93 0.05
CA THR A 138 -4.45 20.04 0.60
C THR A 138 -5.82 20.13 -0.06
N VAL A 139 -6.86 20.24 0.77
CA VAL A 139 -8.24 20.47 0.34
C VAL A 139 -8.57 21.95 0.47
N SER A 140 -9.13 22.53 -0.59
CA SER A 140 -9.62 23.92 -0.61
C SER A 140 -10.73 24.13 0.41
N ASP A 141 -10.69 25.25 1.13
CA ASP A 141 -11.77 25.73 2.00
C ASP A 141 -12.86 26.51 1.23
N LYS A 142 -12.67 26.68 -0.08
CA LYS A 142 -13.59 27.35 -0.99
C LYS A 142 -14.24 26.35 -1.95
N PRO A 143 -15.50 26.59 -2.36
CA PRO A 143 -16.11 25.86 -3.46
C PRO A 143 -15.28 25.95 -4.74
N SER A 144 -15.41 24.95 -5.60
CA SER A 144 -14.91 25.01 -6.98
C SER A 144 -15.63 26.09 -7.81
N ALA A 145 -15.12 26.39 -8.99
CA ALA A 145 -15.66 27.43 -9.87
C ALA A 145 -17.14 27.21 -10.26
N ASP A 146 -17.58 25.95 -10.31
CA ASP A 146 -18.96 25.52 -10.57
C ASP A 146 -19.76 25.25 -9.28
N GLY A 147 -19.21 25.60 -8.11
CA GLY A 147 -19.89 25.52 -6.81
C GLY A 147 -19.85 24.15 -6.14
N GLN A 148 -19.09 23.16 -6.63
CA GLN A 148 -18.98 21.86 -5.96
C GLN A 148 -18.25 21.97 -4.63
N LEU A 149 -18.77 21.26 -3.62
CA LEU A 149 -18.24 21.19 -2.24
C LEU A 149 -17.50 19.88 -1.94
N ASN A 150 -17.57 18.89 -2.84
CA ASN A 150 -16.93 17.57 -2.68
C ASN A 150 -15.78 17.39 -3.67
N THR A 151 -14.85 18.34 -3.69
CA THR A 151 -13.75 18.36 -4.67
C THR A 151 -12.63 17.37 -4.34
N GLY A 152 -12.47 17.01 -3.06
CA GLY A 152 -11.36 16.18 -2.59
C GLY A 152 -10.01 16.88 -2.79
N ASN A 153 -8.97 16.06 -2.97
CA ASN A 153 -7.59 16.47 -3.25
C ASN A 153 -7.10 15.86 -4.58
N GLN A 154 -5.84 16.12 -4.96
CA GLN A 154 -5.30 15.72 -6.28
C GLN A 154 -5.10 14.21 -6.45
N VAL A 155 -5.24 13.43 -5.37
CA VAL A 155 -5.07 11.96 -5.36
C VAL A 155 -6.38 11.21 -5.12
N THR A 156 -7.49 11.91 -4.92
CA THR A 156 -8.79 11.32 -4.61
C THR A 156 -9.23 10.30 -5.67
N ASN A 157 -8.98 10.57 -6.95
CA ASN A 157 -9.34 9.64 -8.03
C ASN A 157 -8.43 8.40 -8.09
N ASP A 158 -7.17 8.53 -7.70
CA ASP A 158 -6.24 7.40 -7.60
C ASP A 158 -6.68 6.46 -6.46
N VAL A 159 -7.04 7.02 -5.29
CA VAL A 159 -7.57 6.25 -4.16
C VAL A 159 -8.90 5.57 -4.52
N LYS A 160 -9.82 6.25 -5.23
CA LYS A 160 -11.06 5.63 -5.73
C LYS A 160 -10.77 4.40 -6.60
N LEU A 161 -9.74 4.46 -7.45
CA LEU A 161 -9.36 3.34 -8.29
C LEU A 161 -8.78 2.17 -7.48
N MET A 162 -7.92 2.47 -6.49
CA MET A 162 -7.36 1.46 -5.58
C MET A 162 -8.48 0.76 -4.79
N VAL A 163 -9.37 1.53 -4.16
CA VAL A 163 -10.52 0.99 -3.40
C VAL A 163 -11.46 0.18 -4.29
N LYS A 164 -11.68 0.60 -5.55
CA LYS A 164 -12.46 -0.17 -6.51
C LYS A 164 -11.82 -1.52 -6.81
N ALA A 165 -10.49 -1.58 -6.96
CA ALA A 165 -9.77 -2.83 -7.20
C ALA A 165 -9.90 -3.80 -6.01
N ASP A 166 -9.71 -3.30 -4.79
CA ASP A 166 -9.85 -4.08 -3.55
C ASP A 166 -11.27 -4.66 -3.39
N ARG A 167 -12.30 -3.84 -3.65
CA ARG A 167 -13.70 -4.26 -3.57
C ARG A 167 -14.05 -5.39 -4.54
N ILE A 168 -13.44 -5.42 -5.72
CA ILE A 168 -13.67 -6.49 -6.70
C ILE A 168 -13.09 -7.83 -6.23
N VAL A 169 -11.98 -7.78 -5.48
CA VAL A 169 -11.35 -8.98 -4.90
C VAL A 169 -12.08 -9.46 -3.63
N GLY A 170 -12.84 -8.58 -2.98
CA GLY A 170 -13.64 -8.91 -1.81
C GLY A 170 -12.84 -8.93 -0.51
N VAL A 171 -11.70 -8.25 -0.46
CA VAL A 171 -10.90 -8.12 0.76
C VAL A 171 -11.72 -7.36 1.82
N HIS A 172 -11.80 -7.93 3.02
CA HIS A 172 -12.57 -7.36 4.13
C HIS A 172 -11.68 -6.84 5.27
N VAL A 173 -10.67 -7.61 5.70
CA VAL A 173 -9.81 -7.27 6.83
C VAL A 173 -8.37 -7.04 6.37
N SER A 174 -7.59 -6.32 7.17
CA SER A 174 -6.14 -6.19 6.98
C SER A 174 -5.38 -6.83 8.15
N PRO A 175 -4.30 -7.59 7.90
CA PRO A 175 -3.81 -7.96 6.57
C PRO A 175 -4.68 -9.03 5.89
N THR A 176 -4.73 -8.98 4.57
CA THR A 176 -5.13 -10.12 3.73
C THR A 176 -4.05 -10.31 2.66
N VAL A 177 -3.68 -11.56 2.40
CA VAL A 177 -2.60 -11.88 1.47
C VAL A 177 -3.17 -12.71 0.32
N PHE A 178 -2.79 -12.36 -0.89
CA PHE A 178 -3.09 -13.15 -2.09
C PHE A 178 -1.78 -13.63 -2.72
N PHE A 179 -1.78 -14.88 -3.17
CA PHE A 179 -0.70 -15.47 -3.95
C PHE A 179 -1.23 -15.92 -5.29
N ASN A 180 -0.67 -15.40 -6.37
CA ASN A 180 -1.05 -15.74 -7.74
C ASN A 180 -2.56 -15.62 -8.00
N GLY A 181 -3.19 -14.60 -7.41
CA GLY A 181 -4.62 -14.31 -7.58
C GLY A 181 -5.56 -15.12 -6.69
N ILE A 182 -5.02 -15.93 -5.76
CA ILE A 182 -5.81 -16.73 -4.81
C ILE A 182 -5.46 -16.26 -3.38
N GLU A 183 -6.46 -16.12 -2.52
CA GLU A 183 -6.23 -15.78 -1.11
C GLU A 183 -5.36 -16.85 -0.42
N GLU A 184 -4.38 -16.42 0.37
CA GLU A 184 -3.48 -17.25 1.16
C GLU A 184 -3.77 -17.06 2.66
N PRO A 185 -4.78 -17.77 3.21
CA PRO A 185 -5.26 -17.56 4.57
C PRO A 185 -4.26 -18.00 5.65
N ALA A 186 -3.23 -18.77 5.31
CA ALA A 186 -2.21 -19.17 6.28
C ALA A 186 -1.32 -17.99 6.72
N ILE A 187 -1.17 -16.97 5.86
CA ILE A 187 -0.33 -15.79 6.15
C ILE A 187 -1.15 -14.77 6.94
N SER A 188 -1.09 -14.88 8.26
CA SER A 188 -1.71 -13.94 9.19
C SER A 188 -0.77 -12.80 9.59
N SER A 189 -1.27 -11.81 10.34
CA SER A 189 -0.42 -10.75 10.90
C SER A 189 0.72 -11.22 11.80
N SER A 190 0.62 -12.45 12.32
CA SER A 190 1.62 -13.05 13.22
C SER A 190 2.58 -14.01 12.49
N PHE A 191 2.50 -14.11 11.16
CA PHE A 191 3.35 -14.98 10.37
C PHE A 191 4.83 -14.59 10.57
N THR A 192 5.61 -15.52 11.12
CA THR A 192 6.98 -15.27 11.55
C THR A 192 7.95 -15.25 10.37
N ALA A 193 9.15 -14.72 10.57
CA ALA A 193 10.20 -14.74 9.54
C ALA A 193 10.53 -16.17 9.06
N THR A 194 10.62 -17.13 9.98
CA THR A 194 10.84 -18.55 9.65
C THR A 194 9.70 -19.13 8.82
N GLN A 195 8.44 -18.84 9.19
CA GLN A 195 7.28 -19.30 8.41
C GLN A 195 7.28 -18.69 7.00
N TRP A 196 7.69 -17.42 6.86
CA TRP A 196 7.88 -16.78 5.56
C TRP A 196 8.94 -17.48 4.71
N GLU A 197 10.11 -17.78 5.28
CA GLU A 197 11.18 -18.48 4.57
C GLU A 197 10.75 -19.88 4.10
N GLU A 198 10.11 -20.65 4.97
CA GLU A 198 9.56 -21.97 4.65
C GLU A 198 8.50 -21.88 3.55
N TRP A 199 7.58 -20.91 3.66
CA TRP A 199 6.53 -20.71 2.68
C TRP A 199 7.10 -20.26 1.32
N LEU A 200 8.09 -19.37 1.29
CA LEU A 200 8.75 -18.94 0.06
C LEU A 200 9.48 -20.10 -0.61
N ALA A 201 10.24 -20.90 0.16
CA ALA A 201 10.95 -22.06 -0.35
C ALA A 201 10.00 -23.10 -0.95
N LYS A 202 8.81 -23.28 -0.35
CA LYS A 202 7.80 -24.22 -0.85
C LYS A 202 7.08 -23.74 -2.10
N ASN A 203 6.79 -22.43 -2.21
CA ASN A 203 5.85 -21.90 -3.21
C ASN A 203 6.49 -21.17 -4.39
N ILE A 204 7.77 -20.76 -4.28
CA ILE A 204 8.49 -19.99 -5.31
C ILE A 204 9.63 -20.79 -5.96
N ALA A 205 10.20 -21.77 -5.25
CA ALA A 205 11.38 -22.51 -5.69
C ALA A 205 11.20 -23.20 -7.05
#